data_AF-A0A559JIK1-F1
#
_entry.id   AF-A0A559JIK1-F1
#
_cell.length_a   1.000
_cell.length_b   1.000
_cell.length_c   1.000
_cell.angle_alpha   90.00
_cell.angle_beta   90.00
_cell.angle_gamma   90.00
#
_symmetry.space_group_name_H-M   'P 1'
#
loop_
_entity.id
_entity.type
_entity.pdbx_description
1 polymer ?
#
loop_
_entity_poly.entity_id
_entity_poly.type
_entity_poly.pdbx_seq_one_letter_code
_entity_poly.pdbx_strand_id
1 'polypeptide(L)'
;MGTRLLSEHLVQQHNPQIRYVRIHTSGTNKATLYAWNEDLVLLEEDAAALAAFAESYLAPYVCYRVKPYSELQEDGVPREFEVPERIVQAAMRRDLDPDGVVDVMNEMLGSGGLAFSRYDFNTGILHFIVHSTTSLTDIEKELMHRYLSELMPLGSRCELAYWSGETRLRSG
;
A
#
# COMPACT_ATOMS: atom_id res chain seq x y z
N MET A 1 2.34 -11.57 -4.90
CA MET A 1 1.55 -10.60 -4.10
C MET A 1 1.01 -9.52 -5.02
N GLY A 2 -0.22 -9.03 -4.84
CA GLY A 2 -0.74 -7.90 -5.61
C GLY A 2 -0.72 -6.63 -4.77
N THR A 3 0.08 -5.62 -5.14
CA THR A 3 0.09 -4.31 -4.47
C THR A 3 -1.06 -3.42 -4.95
N ARG A 4 -1.26 -2.28 -4.30
CA ARG A 4 -2.20 -1.25 -4.78
C ARG A 4 -1.88 -0.83 -6.21
N LEU A 5 -0.65 -0.37 -6.46
CA LEU A 5 -0.22 0.17 -7.76
C LEU A 5 -0.36 -0.85 -8.89
N LEU A 6 0.07 -2.09 -8.66
CA LEU A 6 -0.09 -3.16 -9.66
C LEU A 6 -1.56 -3.42 -9.97
N SER A 7 -2.40 -3.45 -8.94
CA SER A 7 -3.82 -3.75 -9.11
C SER A 7 -4.56 -2.63 -9.83
N GLU A 8 -4.26 -1.37 -9.52
CA GLU A 8 -4.80 -0.21 -10.25
C GLU A 8 -4.39 -0.24 -11.72
N HIS A 9 -3.12 -0.55 -12.01
CA HIS A 9 -2.65 -0.71 -13.37
C HIS A 9 -3.40 -1.81 -14.14
N LEU A 10 -3.61 -2.97 -13.49
CA LEU A 10 -4.37 -4.07 -14.09
C LEU A 10 -5.83 -3.69 -14.36
N VAL A 11 -6.46 -2.95 -13.44
CA VAL A 11 -7.83 -2.43 -13.64
C VAL A 11 -7.89 -1.54 -14.87
N GLN A 12 -6.97 -0.58 -14.99
CA GLN A 12 -6.91 0.34 -16.14
C GLN A 12 -6.62 -0.38 -17.45
N GLN A 13 -5.76 -1.41 -17.43
CA GLN A 13 -5.45 -2.21 -18.62
C GLN A 13 -6.67 -3.01 -19.11
N HIS A 14 -7.48 -3.55 -18.20
CA HIS A 14 -8.64 -4.36 -18.54
C HIS A 14 -9.92 -3.55 -18.79
N ASN A 15 -10.02 -2.35 -18.23
CA ASN A 15 -11.21 -1.49 -18.31
C ASN A 15 -10.80 -0.12 -18.86
N PRO A 16 -10.47 -0.01 -20.16
CA PRO A 16 -9.88 1.19 -20.76
C PRO A 16 -10.80 2.42 -20.72
N GLN A 17 -12.11 2.23 -20.51
CA GLN A 17 -13.08 3.30 -20.30
C GLN A 17 -12.95 3.98 -18.92
N ILE A 18 -12.36 3.30 -17.95
CA ILE A 18 -12.10 3.82 -16.61
C ILE A 18 -10.79 4.61 -16.63
N ARG A 19 -10.84 5.87 -16.23
CA ARG A 19 -9.67 6.77 -16.24
C ARG A 19 -9.09 6.97 -14.85
N TYR A 20 -9.95 7.24 -13.90
CA TYR A 20 -9.54 7.47 -12.51
C TYR A 20 -9.76 6.19 -11.75
N VAL A 21 -8.70 5.65 -11.16
CA VAL A 21 -8.76 4.43 -10.34
C VAL A 21 -7.92 4.66 -9.09
N ARG A 22 -8.50 4.37 -7.93
CA ARG A 22 -7.77 4.28 -6.67
C ARG A 22 -8.25 3.05 -5.92
N ILE A 23 -7.35 2.24 -5.40
CA ILE A 23 -7.68 1.14 -4.50
C ILE A 23 -7.18 1.51 -3.10
N HIS A 24 -8.05 1.42 -2.11
CA HIS A 24 -7.69 1.63 -0.71
C HIS A 24 -7.92 0.37 0.11
N THR A 25 -6.95 0.02 0.93
CA THR A 25 -7.05 -1.13 1.83
C THR A 25 -7.35 -0.68 3.26
N SER A 26 -8.45 -1.19 3.81
CA SER A 26 -8.83 -0.93 5.20
C SER A 26 -8.25 -1.94 6.21
N GLY A 27 -7.46 -2.90 5.74
CA GLY A 27 -6.99 -4.06 6.51
C GLY A 27 -8.06 -5.15 6.55
N THR A 28 -7.82 -6.20 7.35
CA THR A 28 -8.77 -7.32 7.51
C THR A 28 -9.22 -7.93 6.17
N ASN A 29 -8.31 -8.00 5.19
CA ASN A 29 -8.58 -8.50 3.84
C ASN A 29 -9.72 -7.79 3.11
N LYS A 30 -9.86 -6.47 3.31
CA LYS A 30 -10.86 -5.65 2.62
C LYS A 30 -10.18 -4.55 1.82
N ALA A 31 -10.67 -4.33 0.60
CA ALA A 31 -10.26 -3.22 -0.23
C ALA A 31 -11.46 -2.56 -0.91
N THR A 32 -11.39 -1.25 -1.07
CA THR A 32 -12.37 -0.48 -1.83
C THR A 32 -11.70 0.05 -3.10
N LEU A 33 -12.30 -0.21 -4.25
CA LEU A 33 -11.92 0.30 -5.55
C LEU A 33 -12.82 1.51 -5.87
N TYR A 34 -12.19 2.67 -5.97
CA TYR A 34 -12.79 3.93 -6.37
C TYR A 34 -12.51 4.15 -7.85
N ALA A 35 -13.55 4.41 -8.64
CA ALA A 35 -13.40 4.57 -10.07
C ALA A 35 -14.29 5.66 -10.67
N TRP A 36 -13.81 6.26 -11.76
CA TRP A 36 -14.58 7.08 -12.69
C TRP A 36 -14.10 6.90 -14.12
N ASN A 37 -15.04 7.05 -15.06
CA ASN A 37 -14.75 7.19 -16.49
C ASN A 37 -14.28 8.63 -16.83
N GLU A 38 -14.17 8.95 -18.12
CA GLU A 38 -13.80 10.28 -18.61
C GLU A 38 -14.79 11.38 -18.20
N ASP A 39 -16.07 11.04 -18.03
CA ASP A 39 -17.14 11.96 -17.67
C ASP A 39 -17.28 12.16 -16.15
N LEU A 40 -16.33 11.64 -15.35
CA LEU A 40 -16.36 11.70 -13.88
C LEU A 40 -17.58 11.00 -13.27
N VAL A 41 -18.04 9.92 -13.91
CA VAL A 41 -19.15 9.10 -13.45
C VAL A 41 -18.70 7.64 -13.32
N LEU A 42 -19.33 6.91 -12.40
CA LEU A 42 -19.25 5.46 -12.34
C LEU A 42 -20.61 4.91 -12.74
N LEU A 43 -20.72 4.38 -13.95
CA LEU A 43 -21.93 3.73 -14.42
C LEU A 43 -22.15 2.41 -13.67
N GLU A 44 -23.41 2.00 -13.51
CA GLU A 44 -23.73 0.76 -12.79
C GLU A 44 -23.14 -0.48 -13.49
N GLU A 45 -23.13 -0.48 -14.82
CA GLU A 45 -22.50 -1.54 -15.63
C GLU A 45 -20.98 -1.61 -15.42
N ASP A 46 -20.31 -0.46 -15.35
CA ASP A 46 -18.88 -0.38 -15.05
C ASP A 46 -18.59 -0.84 -13.63
N ALA A 47 -19.42 -0.44 -12.65
CA ALA A 47 -19.27 -0.87 -11.27
C ALA A 47 -19.40 -2.40 -11.14
N ALA A 48 -20.37 -3.01 -11.81
CA ALA A 48 -20.57 -4.46 -11.83
C ALA A 48 -19.41 -5.18 -12.54
N ALA A 49 -18.95 -4.65 -13.68
CA ALA A 49 -17.81 -5.20 -14.41
C ALA A 49 -16.52 -5.15 -13.58
N LEU A 50 -16.27 -4.03 -12.91
CA LEU A 50 -15.12 -3.84 -12.01
C LEU A 50 -15.18 -4.79 -10.81
N ALA A 51 -16.36 -5.01 -10.22
CA ALA A 51 -16.53 -5.94 -9.12
C ALA A 51 -16.19 -7.38 -9.56
N ALA A 52 -16.77 -7.83 -10.68
CA ALA A 52 -16.51 -9.16 -11.23
C ALA A 52 -15.03 -9.35 -11.63
N PHE A 53 -14.41 -8.31 -12.21
CA PHE A 53 -13.00 -8.31 -12.51
C PHE A 53 -12.15 -8.44 -11.24
N ALA A 54 -12.44 -7.65 -10.20
CA ALA A 54 -11.68 -7.66 -8.96
C ALA A 54 -11.72 -9.04 -8.28
N GLU A 55 -12.89 -9.67 -8.22
CA GLU A 55 -13.05 -11.02 -7.66
C GLU A 55 -12.31 -12.11 -8.45
N SER A 56 -12.19 -11.94 -9.77
CA SER A 56 -11.62 -12.97 -10.65
C SER A 56 -10.11 -12.83 -10.89
N TYR A 57 -9.60 -11.60 -10.87
CA TYR A 57 -8.23 -11.28 -11.34
C TYR A 57 -7.34 -10.64 -10.29
N LEU A 58 -7.89 -10.03 -9.24
CA LEU A 58 -7.10 -9.43 -8.17
C LEU A 58 -6.84 -10.44 -7.04
N ALA A 59 -6.42 -9.97 -5.87
CA ALA A 59 -5.98 -10.84 -4.78
C ALA A 59 -7.17 -11.67 -4.25
N PRO A 60 -7.13 -13.02 -4.34
CA PRO A 60 -8.32 -13.87 -4.15
C PRO A 60 -8.84 -13.90 -2.71
N TYR A 61 -8.03 -13.45 -1.75
CA TYR A 61 -8.38 -13.44 -0.32
C TYR A 61 -9.01 -12.11 0.11
N VAL A 62 -9.11 -11.14 -0.79
CA VAL A 62 -9.57 -9.78 -0.48
C VAL A 62 -11.02 -9.61 -0.90
N CYS A 63 -11.85 -9.11 0.01
CA CYS A 63 -13.21 -8.69 -0.30
C CYS A 63 -13.19 -7.28 -0.89
N TYR A 64 -13.65 -7.16 -2.13
CA TYR A 64 -13.67 -5.89 -2.84
C TYR A 64 -15.04 -5.20 -2.74
N ARG A 65 -15.01 -3.87 -2.62
CA ARG A 65 -16.17 -3.01 -2.84
C ARG A 65 -15.84 -2.00 -3.92
N VAL A 66 -16.78 -1.73 -4.83
CA VAL A 66 -16.62 -0.68 -5.84
C VAL A 66 -17.44 0.54 -5.45
N LYS A 67 -16.86 1.73 -5.61
CA LYS A 67 -17.46 3.03 -5.29
C LYS A 67 -17.08 4.09 -6.33
N PRO A 68 -17.89 5.15 -6.51
CA PRO A 68 -17.51 6.29 -7.34
C PRO A 68 -16.31 7.01 -6.74
N TYR A 69 -15.46 7.59 -7.59
CA TYR A 69 -14.23 8.25 -7.16
C TYR A 69 -14.46 9.48 -6.25
N SER A 70 -15.63 10.12 -6.32
CA SER A 70 -16.01 11.23 -5.42
C SER A 70 -16.02 10.84 -3.94
N GLU A 71 -16.32 9.58 -3.61
CA GLU A 71 -16.40 9.13 -2.22
C GLU A 71 -15.03 8.97 -1.55
N LEU A 72 -13.92 9.11 -2.30
CA LEU A 72 -12.56 8.93 -1.79
C LEU A 72 -12.26 9.82 -0.57
N GLN A 73 -12.66 11.09 -0.63
CA GLN A 73 -12.42 12.03 0.48
C GLN A 73 -13.33 11.77 1.68
N GLU A 74 -14.58 11.41 1.44
CA GLU A 74 -15.55 11.09 2.49
C GLU A 74 -15.12 9.85 3.28
N ASP A 75 -14.55 8.86 2.58
CA ASP A 75 -13.98 7.65 3.19
C ASP A 75 -12.60 7.88 3.84
N GLY A 76 -12.07 9.11 3.80
CA GLY A 76 -10.79 9.47 4.42
C GLY A 76 -9.57 8.83 3.74
N VAL A 77 -9.68 8.46 2.47
CA VAL A 77 -8.56 7.89 1.72
C VAL A 77 -7.50 8.99 1.51
N PRO A 78 -6.23 8.73 1.86
CA PRO A 78 -5.16 9.71 1.67
C PRO A 78 -5.04 10.16 0.21
N ARG A 79 -4.78 11.45 0.00
CA ARG A 79 -4.53 12.00 -1.32
C ARG A 79 -3.26 11.38 -1.93
N GLU A 80 -3.23 11.35 -3.26
CA GLU A 80 -2.03 10.96 -3.99
C GLU A 80 -0.85 11.84 -3.60
N PHE A 81 0.30 11.20 -3.47
CA PHE A 81 1.58 11.83 -3.21
C PHE A 81 2.59 11.28 -4.23
N GLU A 82 3.67 12.01 -4.43
CA GLU A 82 4.72 11.57 -5.33
C GLU A 82 5.45 10.36 -4.75
N VAL A 83 5.35 9.23 -5.44
CA VAL A 83 6.01 7.98 -5.09
C VAL A 83 7.30 7.86 -5.89
N PRO A 84 8.47 7.65 -5.25
CA PRO A 84 9.73 7.47 -5.96
C PRO A 84 9.65 6.32 -6.97
N GLU A 85 10.29 6.49 -8.13
CA GLU A 85 10.24 5.51 -9.22
C GLU A 85 10.62 4.10 -8.75
N ARG A 86 11.61 3.97 -7.87
CA ARG A 86 12.01 2.66 -7.31
C ARG A 86 10.87 1.96 -6.57
N ILE A 87 10.08 2.70 -5.78
CA ILE A 87 8.90 2.16 -5.09
C ILE A 87 7.84 1.74 -6.10
N VAL A 88 7.61 2.54 -7.14
CA VAL A 88 6.67 2.19 -8.22
C VAL A 88 7.10 0.89 -8.90
N GLN A 89 8.36 0.80 -9.35
CA GLN A 89 8.88 -0.38 -10.03
C GLN A 89 8.79 -1.63 -9.14
N ALA A 90 9.14 -1.51 -7.86
CA ALA A 90 9.00 -2.60 -6.90
C ALA A 90 7.53 -3.01 -6.72
N ALA A 91 6.62 -2.05 -6.56
CA ALA A 91 5.19 -2.32 -6.38
C ALA A 91 4.57 -3.02 -7.60
N MET A 92 5.10 -2.78 -8.79
CA MET A 92 4.64 -3.42 -10.03
C MET A 92 5.07 -4.89 -10.18
N ARG A 93 5.97 -5.38 -9.31
CA ARG A 93 6.44 -6.77 -9.33
C ARG A 93 5.39 -7.72 -8.76
N ARG A 94 5.07 -8.79 -9.52
CA ARG A 94 4.09 -9.83 -9.10
C ARG A 94 4.61 -10.73 -7.99
N ASP A 95 5.92 -10.85 -7.88
CA ASP A 95 6.67 -11.71 -6.96
C ASP A 95 7.18 -10.95 -5.72
N LEU A 96 6.74 -9.70 -5.50
CA LEU A 96 7.14 -8.94 -4.31
C LEU A 96 6.66 -9.67 -3.03
N ASP A 97 7.59 -9.99 -2.14
CA ASP A 97 7.36 -10.63 -0.86
C ASP A 97 7.92 -9.74 0.28
N PRO A 98 7.71 -10.09 1.57
CA PRO A 98 8.18 -9.24 2.68
C PRO A 98 9.68 -8.95 2.65
N ASP A 99 10.51 -9.89 2.22
CA ASP A 99 11.96 -9.70 2.13
C ASP A 99 12.30 -8.70 1.01
N GLY A 100 11.68 -8.84 -0.16
CA GLY A 100 11.83 -7.87 -1.25
C GLY A 100 11.33 -6.47 -0.90
N VAL A 101 10.28 -6.35 -0.07
CA VAL A 101 9.83 -5.06 0.48
C VAL A 101 10.91 -4.46 1.39
N VAL A 102 11.48 -5.28 2.27
CA VAL A 102 12.53 -4.86 3.20
C VAL A 102 13.76 -4.38 2.43
N ASP A 103 14.20 -5.11 1.41
CA ASP A 103 15.34 -4.74 0.58
C ASP A 103 15.14 -3.38 -0.10
N VAL A 104 14.00 -3.18 -0.76
CA VAL A 104 13.66 -1.93 -1.44
C VAL A 104 13.66 -0.74 -0.48
N MET A 105 13.09 -0.91 0.72
CA MET A 105 13.08 0.13 1.74
C MET A 105 14.47 0.40 2.31
N ASN A 106 15.28 -0.64 2.51
CA ASN A 106 16.63 -0.52 3.05
C ASN A 106 17.59 0.21 2.11
N GLU A 107 17.47 -0.01 0.80
CA GLU A 107 18.27 0.74 -0.16
C GLU A 107 17.97 2.24 -0.18
N MET A 108 16.79 2.64 0.30
CA MET A 108 16.38 4.05 0.40
C MET A 108 16.77 4.67 1.75
N LEU A 109 17.07 3.85 2.75
CA LEU A 109 17.53 4.32 4.06
C LEU A 109 19.01 4.67 4.00
N GLY A 110 19.35 5.95 4.19
CA GLY A 110 20.75 6.40 4.23
C GLY A 110 21.51 5.94 5.48
N SER A 111 20.81 5.58 6.55
CA SER A 111 21.40 5.02 7.77
C SER A 111 20.38 4.15 8.51
N GLY A 112 20.84 3.00 9.01
CA GLY A 112 19.99 2.04 9.71
C GLY A 112 19.46 0.93 8.82
N GLY A 113 18.29 0.40 9.16
CA GLY A 113 17.60 -0.64 8.41
C GLY A 113 16.19 -0.93 8.94
N LEU A 114 15.33 -1.35 8.03
CA LEU A 114 14.03 -1.94 8.23
C LEU A 114 14.19 -3.46 8.34
N ALA A 115 13.44 -4.09 9.24
CA ALA A 115 13.30 -5.52 9.32
C ALA A 115 11.82 -5.89 9.43
N PHE A 116 11.42 -6.99 8.78
CA PHE A 116 10.11 -7.59 9.01
C PHE A 116 10.08 -8.26 10.39
N SER A 117 9.03 -7.99 11.16
CA SER A 117 8.88 -8.53 12.52
C SER A 117 7.91 -9.71 12.55
N ARG A 118 6.67 -9.46 12.11
CA ARG A 118 5.60 -10.46 12.12
C ARG A 118 4.41 -10.02 11.26
N TYR A 119 3.56 -10.97 10.92
CA TYR A 119 2.24 -10.72 10.35
C TYR A 119 1.15 -11.11 11.34
N ASP A 120 0.25 -10.19 11.66
CA ASP A 120 -0.97 -10.48 12.41
C ASP A 120 -2.11 -10.80 11.43
N PHE A 121 -2.42 -12.09 11.31
CA PHE A 121 -3.45 -12.59 10.40
C PHE A 121 -4.88 -12.18 10.80
N ASN A 122 -5.14 -11.82 12.07
CA ASN A 122 -6.47 -11.42 12.51
C ASN A 122 -6.80 -10.01 12.02
N THR A 123 -5.81 -9.12 12.05
CA THR A 123 -5.96 -7.72 11.66
C THR A 123 -5.52 -7.45 10.23
N GLY A 124 -4.72 -8.36 9.64
CA GLY A 124 -4.09 -8.18 8.34
C GLY A 124 -2.96 -7.14 8.39
N ILE A 125 -2.25 -7.03 9.51
CA ILE A 125 -1.19 -6.04 9.72
C ILE A 125 0.19 -6.70 9.60
N LEU A 126 1.03 -6.15 8.73
CA LEU A 126 2.46 -6.47 8.66
C LEU A 126 3.22 -5.50 9.55
N HIS A 127 3.91 -6.02 10.56
CA HIS A 127 4.71 -5.23 11.47
C HIS A 127 6.16 -5.23 11.01
N PHE A 128 6.74 -4.03 10.94
CA PHE A 128 8.13 -3.81 10.64
C PHE A 128 8.81 -3.03 11.77
N ILE A 129 10.11 -3.28 11.96
CA ILE A 129 10.94 -2.57 12.91
C ILE A 129 11.95 -1.74 12.14
N VAL A 130 12.00 -0.45 12.44
CA VAL A 130 13.00 0.48 11.93
C VAL A 130 14.09 0.63 12.98
N HIS A 131 15.29 0.20 12.64
CA HIS A 131 16.51 0.47 13.38
C HIS A 131 17.20 1.66 12.73
N SER A 132 17.46 2.72 13.48
CA SER A 132 18.25 3.85 12.98
C SER A 132 19.38 4.17 13.93
N THR A 133 20.54 4.49 13.36
CA THR A 133 21.69 5.02 14.09
C THR A 133 21.56 6.52 14.38
N THR A 134 20.59 7.18 13.75
CA THR A 134 20.29 8.61 13.91
C THR A 134 18.81 8.80 14.25
N SER A 135 18.49 9.94 14.86
CA SER A 135 17.09 10.31 15.12
C SER A 135 16.37 10.59 13.80
N LEU A 136 15.29 9.85 13.55
CA LEU A 136 14.42 10.09 12.41
C LEU A 136 13.45 11.23 12.73
N THR A 137 13.38 12.19 11.81
CA THR A 137 12.38 13.26 11.80
C THR A 137 10.99 12.70 11.54
N ASP A 138 9.95 13.43 11.92
CA ASP A 138 8.57 12.98 11.68
C ASP A 138 8.24 12.94 10.18
N ILE A 139 8.91 13.75 9.36
CA ILE A 139 8.80 13.72 7.90
C ILE A 139 9.35 12.39 7.35
N GLU A 140 10.52 11.95 7.81
CA GLU A 140 11.10 10.67 7.39
C GLU A 140 10.20 9.49 7.77
N LYS A 141 9.68 9.49 9.00
CA LYS A 141 8.74 8.45 9.48
C LYS A 141 7.49 8.39 8.62
N GLU A 142 6.92 9.55 8.29
CA GLU A 142 5.73 9.65 7.44
C GLU A 142 6.01 9.15 6.02
N LEU A 143 7.15 9.53 5.42
CA LEU A 143 7.56 9.05 4.10
C LEU A 143 7.78 7.54 4.08
N MET A 144 8.44 6.99 5.11
CA MET A 144 8.62 5.54 5.24
C MET A 144 7.29 4.80 5.28
N HIS A 145 6.34 5.29 6.09
CA HIS A 145 5.01 4.70 6.18
C HIS A 145 4.28 4.76 4.84
N ARG A 146 4.33 5.91 4.16
CA ARG A 146 3.74 6.09 2.84
C ARG A 146 4.32 5.13 1.80
N TYR A 147 5.64 5.04 1.70
CA TYR A 147 6.28 4.14 0.73
C TYR A 147 5.99 2.67 1.02
N LEU A 148 6.01 2.26 2.29
CA LEU A 148 5.62 0.91 2.67
C LEU A 148 4.18 0.60 2.30
N SER A 149 3.25 1.54 2.50
CA SER A 149 1.84 1.34 2.16
C SER A 149 1.61 1.04 0.68
N GLU A 150 2.50 1.52 -0.20
CA GLU A 150 2.46 1.25 -1.64
C GLU A 150 3.01 -0.13 -2.01
N LEU A 151 3.87 -0.68 -1.15
CA LEU A 151 4.49 -2.00 -1.31
C LEU A 151 3.71 -3.12 -0.63
N MET A 152 2.71 -2.79 0.19
CA MET A 152 1.93 -3.79 0.92
C MET A 152 1.02 -4.62 -0.02
N PRO A 153 0.79 -5.89 0.33
CA PRO A 153 -0.28 -6.66 -0.28
C PRO A 153 -1.63 -5.94 -0.12
N LEU A 154 -2.45 -5.96 -1.18
CA LEU A 154 -3.85 -5.60 -1.06
C LEU A 154 -4.53 -6.38 0.06
N GLY A 155 -5.42 -5.70 0.79
CA GLY A 155 -6.10 -6.28 1.95
C GLY A 155 -5.29 -6.24 3.25
N SER A 156 -3.99 -5.92 3.18
CA SER A 156 -3.12 -5.74 4.35
C SER A 156 -2.73 -4.28 4.60
N ARG A 157 -2.38 -3.98 5.86
CA ARG A 157 -1.79 -2.69 6.28
C ARG A 157 -0.40 -2.93 6.86
N CYS A 158 0.39 -1.86 7.00
CA CYS A 158 1.68 -1.92 7.68
C CYS A 158 1.68 -1.09 8.96
N GLU A 159 2.49 -1.51 9.92
CA GLU A 159 2.84 -0.72 11.10
C GLU A 159 4.36 -0.68 11.26
N LEU A 160 4.87 0.49 11.67
CA LEU A 160 6.28 0.73 11.91
C LEU A 160 6.53 0.96 13.40
N ALA A 161 7.40 0.13 13.98
CA ALA A 161 7.98 0.38 15.30
C ALA A 161 9.38 0.96 15.13
N TYR A 162 9.68 2.05 15.83
CA TYR A 162 10.97 2.75 15.74
C TYR A 162 11.82 2.45 16.97
N TRP A 163 13.03 1.93 16.74
CA TRP A 163 14.00 1.68 17.79
C TRP A 163 15.18 2.64 17.61
N SER A 164 15.32 3.61 18.52
CA SER A 164 16.51 4.45 18.59
C SER A 164 17.56 3.75 19.47
N GLY A 165 18.80 3.68 18.98
CA GLY A 165 19.93 3.08 19.71
C GLY A 165 20.37 3.82 20.98
N GLU A 166 19.65 4.85 21.44
CA GLU A 166 19.99 5.59 22.66
C GLU A 166 19.46 4.86 23.90
N THR A 167 20.06 3.73 24.27
CA THR A 167 19.97 3.24 25.66
C THR A 167 21.26 2.52 26.09
N ARG A 168 22.02 3.23 26.94
CA ARG A 168 23.07 2.80 27.90
C ARG A 168 24.52 2.60 27.40
N LEU A 169 25.24 3.71 27.36
CA LEU A 169 26.49 3.83 28.13
C LEU A 169 26.19 4.62 29.41
N ARG A 170 25.70 3.94 30.45
CA ARG A 170 25.95 4.40 31.82
C ARG A 170 27.17 3.64 32.29
N SER A 171 28.30 4.33 32.21
CA SER A 171 29.58 4.00 32.82
C SER A 171 29.36 3.52 34.26
N GLY A 172 30.09 2.46 34.63
CA GLY A 172 30.19 1.98 36.00
C GLY A 172 30.99 2.91 36.90
#